data_AF-A0A832A651-F1
#
_entry.id   AF-A0A832A651-F1
#
_cell.length_a   1.000
_cell.length_b   1.000
_cell.length_c   1.000
_cell.angle_alpha   90.00
_cell.angle_beta   90.00
_cell.angle_gamma   90.00
#
_symmetry.space_group_name_H-M   'P 1'
#
loop_
_entity.id
_entity.type
_entity.pdbx_description
1 polymer ?
#
loop_
_entity_poly.entity_id
_entity_poly.type
_entity_poly.pdbx_seq_one_letter_code
_entity_poly.pdbx_strand_id
1 'polypeptide(L)'
;MGRLFTVGRLDKDTEGLLLLTNDGTFGLRMSHTRYKMPKQYWVEVRGVPTAETLRRLRQGVVSEGETLRIEQISHVRPLGATTELRLQLAEGRKRQIRRMMEVVGHPVQRLVRLSVGPFTLGDLKPGQWRLLAYEEVRHVLQS
;
A
#
# COMPACT_ATOMS: atom_id res chain seq x y z
N MET A 1 10.15 -29.17 -4.66
CA MET A 1 9.71 -27.79 -4.94
C MET A 1 8.81 -27.32 -3.80
N GLY A 2 9.16 -26.24 -3.10
CA GLY A 2 8.36 -25.70 -2.00
C GLY A 2 7.14 -24.93 -2.50
N ARG A 3 6.03 -24.97 -1.74
CA ARG A 3 4.79 -24.24 -2.05
C ARG A 3 5.03 -22.73 -1.92
N LEU A 4 4.64 -21.97 -2.94
CA LEU A 4 4.63 -20.51 -2.86
C LEU A 4 3.48 -20.03 -1.96
N PHE A 5 3.75 -18.98 -1.19
CA PHE A 5 2.77 -18.25 -0.40
C PHE A 5 2.95 -16.75 -0.57
N THR A 6 1.89 -15.99 -0.30
CA THR A 6 1.89 -14.53 -0.45
C THR A 6 2.55 -13.86 0.75
N VAL A 7 3.34 -12.83 0.49
CA VAL A 7 3.87 -11.95 1.52
C VAL A 7 2.83 -10.88 1.83
N GLY A 8 2.07 -11.11 2.90
CA GLY A 8 0.92 -10.29 3.22
C GLY A 8 -0.25 -10.54 2.27
N ARG A 9 -1.11 -9.53 2.11
CA ARG A 9 -2.36 -9.62 1.33
C ARG A 9 -2.56 -8.39 0.46
N LEU A 10 -3.40 -8.56 -0.55
CA LEU A 10 -3.99 -7.50 -1.34
C LEU A 10 -5.50 -7.74 -1.31
N ASP A 11 -6.29 -6.69 -1.04
CA ASP A 11 -7.75 -6.82 -1.07
C ASP A 11 -8.22 -7.08 -2.51
N LYS A 12 -9.36 -7.77 -2.69
CA LYS A 12 -9.90 -8.15 -4.01
C LYS A 12 -10.03 -6.96 -4.97
N ASP A 13 -10.41 -5.80 -4.45
CA ASP A 13 -10.63 -4.57 -5.23
C ASP A 13 -9.36 -3.72 -5.36
N THR A 14 -8.19 -4.27 -5.03
CA THR A 14 -6.91 -3.55 -5.04
C THR A 14 -5.98 -4.20 -6.06
N GLU A 15 -5.33 -3.38 -6.88
CA GLU A 15 -4.35 -3.80 -7.87
C GLU A 15 -2.91 -3.59 -7.35
N GLY A 16 -1.93 -4.10 -8.09
CA GLY A 16 -0.52 -3.75 -7.90
C GLY A 16 0.32 -4.85 -7.28
N LEU A 17 1.48 -4.45 -6.73
CA LEU A 17 2.56 -5.35 -6.37
C LEU A 17 2.15 -6.33 -5.26
N LEU A 18 2.33 -7.62 -5.51
CA LEU A 18 2.21 -8.70 -4.53
C LEU A 18 3.44 -9.60 -4.62
N LEU A 19 4.15 -9.76 -3.50
CA LEU A 19 5.32 -10.63 -3.44
C LEU A 19 4.87 -12.05 -3.09
N LEU A 20 5.45 -13.05 -3.77
CA LEU A 20 5.29 -14.47 -3.49
C LEU A 20 6.65 -15.06 -3.17
N THR A 21 6.70 -15.96 -2.20
CA THR A 21 7.94 -16.62 -1.79
C THR A 21 7.66 -18.04 -1.31
N ASN A 22 8.69 -18.89 -1.33
CA ASN A 22 8.74 -20.17 -0.63
C ASN A 22 9.69 -20.12 0.58
N ASP A 23 10.29 -18.97 0.87
CA ASP A 23 11.19 -18.73 2.01
C ASP A 23 10.42 -18.07 3.17
N GLY A 24 10.23 -18.82 4.25
CA GLY A 24 9.56 -18.36 5.47
C GLY A 24 10.22 -17.16 6.14
N THR A 25 11.55 -17.09 6.11
CA THR A 25 12.33 -15.99 6.71
C THR A 25 12.11 -14.70 5.95
N PHE A 26 12.20 -14.73 4.63
CA PHE A 26 11.90 -13.57 3.79
C PHE A 26 10.44 -13.13 3.95
N GLY A 27 9.52 -14.09 3.90
CA GLY A 27 8.09 -13.82 4.08
C GLY A 27 7.77 -13.15 5.41
N LEU A 28 8.36 -13.62 6.52
CA LEU A 28 8.23 -13.02 7.84
C LEU A 28 8.82 -11.61 7.88
N ARG A 29 10.03 -11.40 7.33
CA ARG A 29 10.70 -10.09 7.33
C ARG A 29 9.86 -9.03 6.62
N MET A 30 9.27 -9.40 5.49
CA MET A 30 8.52 -8.46 4.66
C MET A 30 7.08 -8.21 5.15
N SER A 31 6.46 -9.16 5.85
CA SER A 31 5.05 -9.05 6.26
C SER A 31 4.84 -8.61 7.71
N HIS A 32 5.77 -8.92 8.62
CA HIS A 32 5.56 -8.72 10.05
C HIS A 32 5.62 -7.23 10.42
N THR A 33 4.63 -6.76 11.20
CA THR A 33 4.44 -5.35 11.58
C THR A 33 5.65 -4.74 12.28
N ARG A 34 6.41 -5.53 13.06
CA ARG A 34 7.67 -5.11 13.71
C ARG A 34 8.68 -4.47 12.76
N TYR A 35 8.73 -4.91 11.50
CA TYR A 35 9.67 -4.41 10.52
C TYR A 35 9.17 -3.16 9.80
N LYS A 36 7.88 -2.80 9.98
CA LYS A 36 7.25 -1.57 9.45
C LYS A 36 7.57 -1.31 7.98
N MET A 37 7.60 -2.36 7.16
CA MET A 37 7.94 -2.22 5.74
C MET A 37 7.00 -1.23 5.06
N PRO A 38 7.52 -0.10 4.54
CA PRO A 38 6.70 0.94 3.96
C PRO A 38 6.00 0.39 2.73
N LYS A 39 4.75 0.82 2.54
CA LYS A 39 3.94 0.46 1.39
C LYS A 39 3.47 1.74 0.75
N GLN A 40 3.80 1.93 -0.52
CA GLN A 40 3.33 3.09 -1.27
C GLN A 40 2.20 2.67 -2.20
N TYR A 41 1.18 3.51 -2.24
CA TYR A 41 -0.01 3.32 -3.05
C TYR A 41 -0.22 4.55 -3.91
N TRP A 42 -0.64 4.32 -5.14
CA TRP A 42 -1.36 5.31 -5.90
C TRP A 42 -2.86 5.07 -5.69
N VAL A 43 -3.59 6.14 -5.44
CA VAL A 43 -5.03 6.08 -5.19
C VAL A 43 -5.72 7.16 -5.99
N GLU A 44 -6.86 6.81 -6.57
CA GLU A 44 -7.79 7.74 -7.16
C GLU A 44 -9.05 7.79 -6.29
N VAL A 45 -9.44 8.99 -5.88
CA VAL A 45 -10.60 9.21 -5.00
C VAL A 45 -11.59 10.18 -5.62
N ARG A 46 -12.86 10.03 -5.25
CA ARG A 46 -13.92 10.95 -5.67
C ARG A 46 -13.76 12.33 -5.02
N GLY A 47 -13.99 13.38 -5.80
CA GLY A 47 -13.91 14.76 -5.37
C GLY A 47 -12.48 15.25 -5.14
N VAL A 48 -12.36 16.42 -4.51
CA VAL A 48 -11.08 17.08 -4.24
C VAL A 48 -10.89 17.21 -2.72
N PRO A 49 -10.05 16.36 -2.09
CA PRO A 49 -9.74 16.48 -0.68
C PRO A 49 -9.12 17.84 -0.34
N THR A 50 -9.70 18.53 0.63
CA THR A 50 -9.16 19.81 1.11
C THR A 50 -7.87 19.60 1.89
N ALA A 51 -7.08 20.66 2.06
CA ALA A 51 -5.89 20.62 2.91
C ALA A 51 -6.20 20.15 4.34
N GLU A 52 -7.37 20.50 4.88
CA GLU A 52 -7.84 20.05 6.18
C GLU A 52 -8.12 18.54 6.20
N THR A 53 -8.82 18.02 5.21
CA THR A 53 -9.04 16.58 5.05
C THR A 53 -7.71 15.82 5.02
N LEU A 54 -6.74 16.30 4.24
CA LEU A 54 -5.42 15.68 4.17
C LEU A 54 -4.67 15.74 5.50
N ARG A 55 -4.83 16.82 6.30
CA ARG A 55 -4.29 16.90 7.67
C ARG A 55 -4.93 15.87 8.59
N ARG A 56 -6.27 15.74 8.55
CA ARG A 56 -7.01 14.75 9.36
C ARG A 56 -6.56 13.32 9.07
N LEU A 57 -6.36 12.98 7.80
CA LEU A 57 -5.85 11.66 7.41
C LEU A 57 -4.44 11.36 7.98
N ARG A 58 -3.57 12.37 8.10
CA ARG A 58 -2.24 12.21 8.72
C ARG A 58 -2.31 12.10 10.25
N GLN A 59 -3.15 12.92 10.89
CA GLN A 59 -3.34 12.90 12.36
C GLN A 59 -4.04 11.61 12.83
N GLY A 60 -4.92 11.10 11.99
CA GLY A 60 -5.63 9.85 12.16
C GLY A 60 -7.13 10.02 12.22
N VAL A 61 -7.84 9.03 11.71
CA VAL A 61 -9.30 8.95 11.74
C VAL A 61 -9.73 7.63 12.36
N VAL A 62 -10.85 7.65 13.08
CA VAL A 62 -11.40 6.44 13.69
C VAL A 62 -12.31 5.75 12.67
N SER A 63 -12.12 4.44 12.51
CA SER A 63 -12.97 3.58 11.71
C SER A 63 -13.04 2.22 12.40
N GLU A 64 -14.22 1.61 12.53
CA GLU A 64 -14.38 0.28 13.17
C GLU A 64 -13.68 0.15 14.54
N GLY A 65 -13.66 1.22 15.34
CA GLY A 65 -13.00 1.24 16.66
C GLY A 65 -11.46 1.36 16.62
N GLU A 66 -10.85 1.45 15.44
CA GLU A 66 -9.41 1.61 15.26
C GLU A 66 -9.05 3.03 14.79
N THR A 67 -7.98 3.60 15.36
CA THR A 67 -7.37 4.83 14.84
C THR A 67 -6.43 4.49 13.70
N LEU A 68 -6.78 4.91 12.48
CA LEU A 68 -6.01 4.68 11.27
C LEU A 68 -5.30 5.96 10.83
N ARG A 69 -4.06 5.86 10.35
CA ARG A 69 -3.24 7.00 9.92
C ARG A 69 -2.59 6.75 8.57
N ILE A 70 -2.34 7.83 7.82
CA ILE A 70 -1.49 7.83 6.63
C ILE A 70 -0.20 8.56 6.99
N GLU A 71 0.94 7.87 6.84
CA GLU A 71 2.26 8.41 7.20
C GLU A 71 2.63 9.59 6.29
N GLN A 72 2.45 9.41 4.97
CA GLN A 72 2.78 10.43 3.99
C GLN A 72 1.73 10.49 2.90
N ILE A 73 1.42 11.72 2.48
CA ILE A 73 0.53 12.02 1.36
C ILE A 73 1.28 12.99 0.45
N SER A 74 1.40 12.64 -0.83
CA SER A 74 2.10 13.42 -1.85
C SER A 74 1.41 13.32 -3.21
N HIS A 75 1.88 14.07 -4.21
CA HIS A 75 1.35 14.07 -5.59
C HIS A 75 -0.17 14.23 -5.67
N VAL A 76 -0.72 15.21 -4.93
CA VAL A 76 -2.15 15.53 -4.97
C VAL A 76 -2.47 16.21 -6.30
N ARG A 77 -3.16 15.50 -7.19
CA ARG A 77 -3.47 15.97 -8.54
C ARG A 77 -4.97 15.86 -8.81
N PRO A 78 -5.72 16.97 -8.78
CA PRO A 78 -7.13 16.98 -9.19
C PRO A 78 -7.28 16.69 -10.69
N LEU A 79 -8.26 15.86 -11.04
CA LEU A 79 -8.62 15.44 -12.40
C LEU A 79 -10.11 15.68 -12.64
N GLY A 80 -10.59 16.89 -12.37
CA GLY A 80 -12.01 17.24 -12.45
C GLY A 80 -12.79 16.66 -11.27
N ALA A 81 -13.54 15.57 -11.51
CA ALA A 81 -14.40 14.95 -10.50
C ALA A 81 -13.66 13.97 -9.57
N THR A 82 -12.41 13.63 -9.86
CA THR A 82 -11.56 12.77 -9.02
C THR A 82 -10.25 13.45 -8.68
N THR A 83 -9.53 12.91 -7.71
CA THR A 83 -8.17 13.34 -7.33
C THR A 83 -7.28 12.13 -7.19
N GLU A 84 -6.08 12.22 -7.77
CA GLU A 84 -5.02 11.24 -7.56
C GLU A 84 -4.14 11.65 -6.38
N LEU A 85 -3.69 10.66 -5.61
CA LEU A 85 -2.79 10.84 -4.48
C LEU A 85 -1.76 9.70 -4.47
N ARG A 86 -0.56 9.98 -3.96
CA ARG A 86 0.36 8.95 -3.47
C ARG A 86 0.30 8.89 -1.95
N LEU A 87 0.07 7.69 -1.42
CA LEU A 87 -0.05 7.43 0.01
C LEU A 87 1.03 6.45 0.45
N GLN A 88 1.67 6.73 1.58
CA GLN A 88 2.58 5.79 2.24
C GLN A 88 1.98 5.33 3.56
N LEU A 89 2.02 4.02 3.80
CA LEU A 89 1.65 3.39 5.07
C LEU A 89 2.83 2.63 5.67
N ALA A 90 3.00 2.70 6.99
CA ALA A 90 3.93 1.85 7.74
C ALA A 90 3.30 0.49 8.13
N GLU A 91 1.97 0.44 8.24
CA GLU A 91 1.20 -0.76 8.52
C GLU A 91 0.22 -1.09 7.38
N GLY A 92 -0.39 -2.27 7.44
CA GLY A 92 -1.35 -2.72 6.42
C GLY A 92 -2.59 -3.31 7.07
N ARG A 93 -3.37 -2.48 7.77
CA ARG A 93 -4.66 -2.92 8.33
C ARG A 93 -5.65 -3.20 7.21
N LYS A 94 -6.62 -4.08 7.48
CA LYS A 94 -7.62 -4.53 6.50
C LYS A 94 -8.33 -3.31 5.90
N ARG A 95 -8.26 -3.15 4.57
CA ARG A 95 -8.90 -2.06 3.82
C ARG A 95 -8.60 -0.65 4.36
N GLN A 96 -7.46 -0.42 5.00
CA GLN A 96 -7.11 0.82 5.70
C GLN A 96 -7.35 2.08 4.86
N ILE A 97 -6.78 2.15 3.65
CA ILE A 97 -6.93 3.33 2.77
C ILE A 97 -8.41 3.56 2.43
N ARG A 98 -9.12 2.51 2.03
CA ARG A 98 -10.55 2.61 1.67
C ARG A 98 -11.39 3.09 2.85
N ARG A 99 -11.18 2.51 4.03
CA ARG A 99 -11.86 2.91 5.28
C ARG A 99 -11.60 4.37 5.63
N MET A 100 -10.33 4.80 5.59
CA MET A 100 -9.96 6.19 5.93
C MET A 100 -10.56 7.19 4.95
N MET A 101 -10.49 6.90 3.65
CA MET A 101 -11.00 7.78 2.61
C MET A 101 -12.53 7.86 2.62
N GLU A 102 -13.23 6.77 2.96
CA GLU A 102 -14.68 6.77 3.19
C GLU A 102 -15.07 7.70 4.35
N VAL A 103 -14.37 7.62 5.48
CA VAL A 103 -14.63 8.44 6.68
C VAL A 103 -14.51 9.94 6.39
N VAL A 104 -13.64 10.33 5.47
CA VAL A 104 -13.46 11.74 5.08
C VAL A 104 -14.28 12.15 3.85
N GLY A 105 -15.17 11.30 3.35
CA GLY A 105 -16.10 11.63 2.26
C GLY A 105 -15.50 11.57 0.85
N HIS A 106 -14.35 10.90 0.67
CA HIS A 106 -13.67 10.79 -0.62
C HIS A 106 -13.47 9.31 -1.02
N PRO A 107 -14.54 8.57 -1.31
CA PRO A 107 -14.47 7.13 -1.57
C PRO A 107 -13.48 6.79 -2.69
N VAL A 108 -12.68 5.74 -2.45
CA VAL A 108 -11.64 5.27 -3.36
C VAL A 108 -12.25 4.61 -4.59
N GLN A 109 -11.96 5.17 -5.77
CA GLN A 109 -12.35 4.62 -7.06
C GLN A 109 -11.35 3.56 -7.51
N ARG A 110 -10.05 3.84 -7.42
CA ARG A 110 -8.98 2.92 -7.81
C ARG A 110 -7.84 2.95 -6.81
N LEU A 111 -7.25 1.78 -6.56
CA LEU A 111 -6.15 1.62 -5.61
C LEU A 111 -5.11 0.66 -6.17
N VAL A 112 -3.88 1.14 -6.30
CA VAL A 112 -2.76 0.37 -6.84
C VAL A 112 -1.60 0.43 -5.86
N ARG A 113 -1.13 -0.73 -5.38
CA ARG A 113 0.11 -0.80 -4.59
C ARG A 113 1.32 -0.70 -5.51
N LEU A 114 2.06 0.39 -5.40
CA LEU A 114 3.25 0.66 -6.22
C LEU A 114 4.50 -0.01 -5.65
N SER A 115 4.62 -0.13 -4.33
CA SER A 115 5.81 -0.69 -3.70
C SER A 115 5.55 -1.34 -2.35
N VAL A 116 6.44 -2.26 -1.97
CA VAL A 116 6.53 -2.87 -0.64
C VAL A 116 8.00 -2.93 -0.24
N GLY A 117 8.39 -2.19 0.80
CA GLY A 117 9.80 -2.04 1.15
C GLY A 117 10.61 -1.51 -0.03
N PRO A 118 11.74 -2.14 -0.39
CA PRO A 118 12.55 -1.71 -1.54
C PRO A 118 11.99 -2.16 -2.90
N PHE A 119 10.99 -3.03 -2.93
CA PHE A 119 10.46 -3.58 -4.17
C PHE A 119 9.41 -2.67 -4.77
N THR A 120 9.55 -2.35 -6.05
CA THR A 120 8.62 -1.52 -6.81
C THR A 120 7.97 -2.32 -7.93
N LEU A 121 6.76 -1.91 -8.32
CA LEU A 121 6.00 -2.52 -9.42
C LEU A 121 6.71 -2.31 -10.77
N GLY A 122 7.35 -1.14 -10.97
CA GLY A 122 8.00 -0.78 -12.22
C GLY A 122 7.03 -0.83 -13.40
N ASP A 123 7.48 -1.42 -14.50
CA ASP A 123 6.71 -1.54 -15.75
C ASP A 123 5.90 -2.85 -15.87
N LEU A 124 5.78 -3.61 -14.77
CA LEU A 124 5.00 -4.84 -14.76
C LEU A 124 3.52 -4.55 -15.02
N LYS A 125 2.97 -5.18 -16.07
CA LYS A 125 1.55 -5.08 -16.39
C LYS A 125 0.73 -5.98 -15.46
N PRO A 126 -0.58 -5.72 -15.30
CA PRO A 126 -1.47 -6.60 -14.54
C PRO A 126 -1.34 -8.08 -14.98
N GLY A 127 -1.23 -8.98 -14.02
CA GLY A 127 -1.06 -10.43 -14.25
C GLY A 127 0.37 -10.87 -14.61
N GLN A 128 1.29 -9.93 -14.88
CA GLN A 128 2.69 -10.26 -15.09
C GLN A 128 3.43 -10.44 -13.76
N TRP A 129 4.47 -11.26 -13.82
CA TRP A 129 5.38 -11.50 -12.70
C TRP A 129 6.81 -11.57 -13.22
N ARG A 130 7.76 -11.31 -12.32
CA ARG A 130 9.19 -11.55 -12.54
C ARG A 130 9.78 -12.20 -11.30
N LEU A 131 10.91 -12.88 -11.48
CA LEU A 131 11.73 -13.29 -10.35
C LEU A 131 12.48 -12.08 -9.80
N LEU A 132 12.70 -12.09 -8.49
CA LEU A 132 13.62 -11.16 -7.84
C LEU A 132 15.04 -11.68 -8.00
N ALA A 133 15.97 -10.80 -8.33
CA ALA A 133 17.38 -11.14 -8.34
C ALA A 133 17.86 -11.41 -6.89
N TYR A 134 18.84 -12.30 -6.75
CA TYR A 134 19.37 -12.70 -5.45
C TYR A 134 19.84 -11.51 -4.60
N GLU A 135 20.41 -10.49 -5.23
CA GLU A 135 20.87 -9.26 -4.58
C GLU A 135 19.71 -8.45 -3.99
N GLU A 136 18.58 -8.36 -4.69
CA GLU A 136 17.38 -7.67 -4.21
C GLU A 136 16.83 -8.34 -2.94
N VAL A 137 16.88 -9.68 -2.90
CA VAL A 137 16.44 -10.47 -1.74
C VAL A 137 17.42 -10.32 -0.58
N ARG A 138 18.72 -10.39 -0.85
CA ARG A 138 19.77 -10.27 0.16
C ARG A 138 19.76 -8.94 0.88
N HIS A 139 19.54 -7.85 0.16
CA HIS A 139 19.51 -6.51 0.75
C HIS A 139 18.49 -6.43 1.89
N VAL A 140 17.30 -7.00 1.70
CA VAL A 140 16.21 -7.03 2.70
C VAL A 140 16.52 -7.89 3.91
N LEU A 141 17.23 -9.01 3.72
CA LEU A 141 17.56 -9.92 4.82
C LEU A 141 18.67 -9.36 5.72
N GLN A 142 19.50 -8.45 5.20
CA GLN A 142 20.67 -7.88 5.89
C GLN A 142 20.42 -6.49 6.49
N SER A 143 19.35 -5.78 6.06
CA SER A 143 18.89 -4.50 6.61
C SER A 143 17.86 -4.71 7.70
#